data_AF-A0A7R9D0D4-F1
#
_entry.id   AF-A0A7R9D0D4-F1
#
_cell.length_a   1.000
_cell.length_b   1.000
_cell.length_c   1.000
_cell.angle_alpha   90.00
_cell.angle_beta   90.00
_cell.angle_gamma   90.00
#
_symmetry.space_group_name_H-M   'P 1'
#
loop_
_entity.id
_entity.type
_entity.pdbx_description
1 polymer ?
#
loop_
_entity_poly.entity_id
_entity_poly.type
_entity_poly.pdbx_seq_one_letter_code
_entity_poly.pdbx_strand_id
1 'polypeptide(L)'
;MADSKEQLFREKVKLERWTSKEEIAQLRRKTERMKKIELAGTLDEVMMEEIREYKETLTCPSCKVKRKDAVLTKCFHVFCWDCLRTRYETRQRKCPKCNAAFGANDYHRLYLST
;
A
#
# COMPACT_ATOMS: atom_id res chain seq x y z
N MET A 1 -18.83 -33.45 -20.87
CA MET A 1 -19.78 -32.56 -20.15
C MET A 1 -19.63 -32.59 -18.62
N ALA A 2 -19.25 -33.72 -17.99
CA ALA A 2 -19.04 -33.78 -16.53
C ALA A 2 -17.85 -32.92 -16.03
N ASP A 3 -16.75 -32.90 -16.78
CA ASP A 3 -15.51 -32.17 -16.42
C ASP A 3 -15.71 -30.63 -16.34
N SER A 4 -16.50 -30.08 -17.27
CA SER A 4 -16.85 -28.65 -17.29
C SER A 4 -17.71 -28.23 -16.08
N LYS A 5 -18.61 -29.11 -15.61
CA LYS A 5 -19.41 -28.83 -14.40
C LYS A 5 -18.55 -28.82 -13.15
N GLU A 6 -17.54 -29.68 -13.08
CA GLU A 6 -16.63 -29.75 -11.94
C GLU A 6 -15.65 -28.57 -11.90
N GLN A 7 -15.19 -28.09 -13.06
CA GLN A 7 -14.40 -26.87 -13.16
C GLN A 7 -15.18 -25.63 -12.71
N LEU A 8 -16.43 -25.48 -13.17
CA LEU A 8 -17.32 -24.40 -12.76
C LEU A 8 -17.61 -24.44 -11.25
N PHE A 9 -17.79 -25.63 -10.68
CA PHE A 9 -17.97 -25.79 -9.23
C PHE A 9 -16.73 -25.34 -8.45
N ARG A 10 -15.52 -25.72 -8.91
CA ARG A 10 -14.25 -25.28 -8.29
C ARG A 10 -14.09 -23.76 -8.35
N GLU A 11 -14.42 -23.13 -9.47
CA GLU A 11 -14.37 -21.67 -9.61
C GLU A 11 -15.38 -20.96 -8.70
N LYS A 12 -16.60 -21.48 -8.60
CA LYS A 12 -17.62 -20.95 -7.70
C LYS A 12 -17.16 -20.98 -6.24
N VAL A 13 -16.63 -22.12 -5.78
CA VAL A 13 -16.09 -22.25 -4.42
C VAL A 13 -14.89 -21.33 -4.17
N LYS A 14 -14.02 -21.13 -5.18
CA LYS A 14 -12.91 -20.17 -5.08
C LYS A 14 -13.42 -18.73 -4.95
N LEU A 15 -14.44 -18.35 -5.71
CA LEU A 15 -15.03 -17.03 -5.65
C LEU A 15 -15.72 -16.79 -4.30
N GLU A 16 -16.54 -17.72 -3.83
CA GLU A 16 -17.20 -17.65 -2.51
C GLU A 16 -16.18 -17.54 -1.36
N ARG A 17 -15.06 -18.27 -1.47
CA ARG A 17 -13.96 -18.15 -0.50
C ARG A 17 -13.28 -16.78 -0.56
N TRP A 18 -13.10 -16.21 -1.75
CA TRP A 18 -12.51 -14.88 -1.92
C TRP A 18 -13.42 -13.79 -1.35
N THR A 19 -14.72 -13.83 -1.64
CA THR A 19 -15.69 -12.88 -1.08
C THR A 19 -15.76 -12.98 0.44
N SER A 20 -15.83 -14.19 0.99
CA SER A 20 -15.84 -14.41 2.44
C SER A 20 -14.57 -13.86 3.11
N LYS A 21 -13.40 -14.00 2.46
CA LYS A 21 -12.14 -13.42 2.97
C LYS A 21 -12.17 -11.90 2.96
N GLU A 22 -12.71 -11.28 1.93
CA GLU A 22 -12.84 -9.82 1.86
C GLU A 22 -13.82 -9.30 2.92
N GLU A 23 -14.96 -9.97 3.11
CA GLU A 23 -15.95 -9.64 4.15
C GLU A 23 -15.33 -9.72 5.56
N ILE A 24 -14.57 -10.78 5.85
CA ILE A 24 -13.82 -10.91 7.11
C ILE A 24 -12.82 -9.76 7.25
N ALA A 25 -12.10 -9.39 6.20
CA ALA A 25 -11.15 -8.28 6.23
C ALA A 25 -11.85 -6.92 6.45
N GLN A 26 -13.04 -6.73 5.89
CA GLN A 26 -13.86 -5.54 6.12
C GLN A 26 -14.37 -5.47 7.57
N LEU A 27 -14.92 -6.57 8.10
CA LEU A 27 -15.40 -6.64 9.48
C LEU A 27 -14.26 -6.39 10.47
N ARG A 28 -13.08 -7.01 10.27
CA ARG A 28 -11.90 -6.77 11.11
C ARG A 28 -11.53 -5.29 11.15
N ARG A 29 -11.45 -4.62 9.98
CA ARG A 29 -11.19 -3.17 9.90
C ARG A 29 -12.21 -2.33 10.68
N LYS A 30 -13.50 -2.68 10.60
CA LYS A 30 -14.56 -2.01 11.38
C LYS A 30 -14.38 -2.21 12.88
N THR A 31 -14.09 -3.44 13.32
CA THR A 31 -13.88 -3.75 14.73
C THR A 31 -12.64 -3.07 15.29
N GLU A 32 -11.53 -3.02 14.54
CA GLU A 32 -10.32 -2.26 14.91
C GLU A 32 -10.63 -0.77 15.12
N ARG A 33 -11.43 -0.18 14.23
CA ARG A 33 -11.84 1.24 14.35
C ARG A 33 -12.70 1.47 15.58
N MET A 34 -13.69 0.62 15.84
CA MET A 34 -14.52 0.72 17.04
C MET A 34 -13.69 0.58 18.32
N LYS A 35 -12.73 -0.36 18.37
CA LYS A 35 -11.82 -0.51 19.50
C LYS A 35 -10.94 0.72 19.72
N LYS A 36 -10.45 1.35 18.64
CA LYS A 36 -9.69 2.61 18.75
C LYS A 36 -10.56 3.75 19.29
N ILE A 37 -11.84 3.80 18.90
CA ILE A 37 -12.79 4.79 19.41
C ILE A 37 -13.08 4.56 20.90
N GLU A 38 -13.25 3.29 21.33
CA GLU A 38 -13.43 2.97 22.76
C GLU A 38 -12.18 3.30 23.61
N LEU A 39 -10.99 3.15 23.04
CA LEU A 39 -9.72 3.37 23.76
C LEU A 39 -9.30 4.84 23.80
N ALA A 40 -9.73 5.66 22.84
CA ALA A 40 -9.41 7.07 22.77
C ALA A 40 -10.29 7.88 23.74
N GLY A 41 -9.69 8.82 24.47
CA GLY A 41 -10.39 9.60 25.50
C GLY A 41 -11.38 10.61 24.91
N THR A 42 -11.19 11.02 23.65
CA THR A 42 -12.05 11.98 22.94
C THR A 42 -12.15 11.69 21.43
N LEU A 43 -13.22 12.19 20.79
CA LEU A 43 -13.40 12.10 19.33
C LEU A 43 -12.26 12.79 18.55
N ASP A 44 -11.72 13.89 19.10
CA ASP A 44 -10.62 14.63 18.49
C ASP A 44 -9.33 13.80 18.44
N GLU A 45 -9.04 13.01 19.48
CA GLU A 45 -7.88 12.10 19.49
C GLU A 45 -7.99 11.04 18.39
N VAL A 46 -9.17 10.45 18.20
CA VAL A 46 -9.42 9.48 17.12
C VAL A 46 -9.16 10.13 15.75
N MET A 47 -9.70 11.33 15.54
CA MET A 47 -9.58 12.04 14.27
C MET A 47 -8.13 12.46 13.98
N MET A 48 -7.39 12.90 14.99
CA MET A 48 -5.96 13.22 14.85
C MET A 48 -5.13 11.99 14.52
N GLU A 49 -5.44 10.84 15.13
CA GLU A 49 -4.74 9.58 14.85
C GLU A 49 -5.01 9.08 13.42
N GLU A 50 -6.26 9.17 12.94
CA GLU A 50 -6.59 8.85 11.54
C GLU A 50 -5.79 9.76 10.57
N ILE A 51 -5.74 11.07 10.84
CA ILE A 51 -4.92 12.02 10.04
C ILE A 51 -3.44 11.61 10.05
N ARG A 52 -2.92 11.19 11.21
CA ARG A 52 -1.54 10.73 11.36
C ARG A 52 -1.27 9.50 10.50
N GLU A 53 -2.14 8.50 10.53
CA GLU A 53 -2.03 7.27 9.74
C GLU A 53 -2.06 7.55 8.22
N TYR A 54 -2.97 8.43 7.78
CA TYR A 54 -3.02 8.84 6.37
C TYR A 54 -1.75 9.60 5.94
N LYS A 55 -1.26 10.53 6.78
CA LYS A 55 0.01 11.23 6.52
C LYS A 55 1.19 10.27 6.43
N GLU A 56 1.28 9.30 7.34
CA GLU A 56 2.33 8.28 7.35
C GLU A 56 2.28 7.43 6.06
N THR A 57 1.09 7.04 5.63
CA THR A 57 0.87 6.27 4.40
C THR A 57 1.31 7.04 3.14
N LEU A 58 1.16 8.36 3.12
CA LEU A 58 1.55 9.22 1.98
C LEU A 58 2.99 9.73 2.07
N THR A 59 3.69 9.46 3.17
CA THR A 59 5.08 9.86 3.39
C THR A 59 6.04 8.84 2.80
N CYS A 60 7.15 9.32 2.21
CA CYS A 60 8.18 8.48 1.63
C CYS A 60 8.79 7.58 2.72
N PRO A 61 8.78 6.25 2.54
CA PRO A 61 9.30 5.33 3.56
C PRO A 61 10.83 5.36 3.68
N SER A 62 11.54 5.94 2.69
CA SER A 62 13.02 6.02 2.72
C SER A 62 13.55 7.18 3.55
N CYS A 63 12.90 8.35 3.51
CA CYS A 63 13.32 9.51 4.32
C CYS A 63 12.40 9.80 5.49
N LYS A 64 11.16 9.29 5.48
CA LYS A 64 10.11 9.58 6.48
C LYS A 64 9.79 11.07 6.66
N VAL A 65 10.12 11.89 5.66
CA VAL A 65 9.96 13.37 5.70
C VAL A 65 9.12 13.87 4.52
N LYS A 66 9.52 13.56 3.29
CA LYS A 66 8.87 14.07 2.07
C LYS A 66 7.69 13.20 1.68
N ARG A 67 6.68 13.78 1.01
CA ARG A 67 5.58 13.00 0.42
C ARG A 67 6.10 12.11 -0.72
N LYS A 68 5.35 11.06 -1.00
CA LYS A 68 5.55 10.19 -2.17
C LYS A 68 5.22 10.95 -3.46
N ASP A 69 6.20 11.07 -4.35
CA ASP A 69 6.09 11.77 -5.65
C ASP A 69 6.95 11.12 -6.75
N ALA A 70 7.45 9.90 -6.54
CA ALA A 70 8.15 9.13 -7.56
C ALA A 70 7.94 7.60 -7.44
N VAL A 71 7.89 6.90 -8.58
CA VAL A 71 7.65 5.45 -8.68
C VAL A 71 8.78 4.77 -9.42
N LEU A 72 9.16 3.57 -8.96
CA LEU A 72 10.03 2.67 -9.70
C LEU A 72 9.19 1.78 -10.63
N THR A 73 9.45 1.79 -11.93
CA THR A 73 8.65 1.02 -12.92
C THR A 73 8.92 -0.48 -12.90
N LYS A 74 10.08 -0.91 -12.39
CA LYS A 74 10.42 -2.34 -12.27
C LYS A 74 9.68 -3.08 -11.16
N CYS A 75 9.34 -2.40 -10.07
CA CYS A 75 8.74 -3.03 -8.89
C CYS A 75 7.55 -2.26 -8.31
N PHE A 76 7.14 -1.15 -8.94
CA PHE A 76 6.02 -0.29 -8.55
C PHE A 76 6.06 0.22 -7.09
N HIS A 77 7.25 0.27 -6.49
CA HIS A 77 7.43 0.86 -5.17
C HIS A 77 7.60 2.36 -5.28
N VAL A 78 6.96 3.07 -4.34
CA VAL A 78 6.76 4.51 -4.39
C VAL A 78 7.57 5.20 -3.27
N PHE A 79 8.32 6.22 -3.63
CA PHE A 79 9.19 7.01 -2.75
C PHE A 79 9.09 8.50 -3.11
N CYS A 80 9.92 9.35 -2.49
CA CYS A 80 10.10 10.70 -2.99
C CYS A 80 11.16 10.75 -4.10
N TRP A 81 11.03 11.70 -5.01
CA TRP A 81 11.93 11.94 -6.13
C TRP A 81 13.37 12.11 -5.65
N ASP A 82 13.57 12.89 -4.60
CA ASP A 82 14.91 13.17 -4.07
C ASP A 82 15.60 11.90 -3.55
N CYS A 83 14.88 10.99 -2.88
CA CYS A 83 15.46 9.73 -2.44
C CYS A 83 15.87 8.83 -3.62
N LEU A 84 15.06 8.77 -4.69
CA LEU A 84 15.39 7.95 -5.86
C LEU A 84 16.54 8.58 -6.66
N ARG A 85 16.53 9.89 -6.86
CA ARG A 85 17.57 10.65 -7.54
C ARG A 85 18.91 10.51 -6.82
N THR A 86 18.97 10.74 -5.51
CA THR A 86 20.21 10.59 -4.72
C THR A 86 20.76 9.18 -4.81
N ARG A 87 19.92 8.15 -4.75
CA ARG A 87 20.35 6.75 -4.93
C ARG A 87 20.90 6.48 -6.32
N TYR A 88 20.29 7.06 -7.35
CA TYR A 88 20.77 6.91 -8.72
C TYR A 88 22.15 7.57 -8.91
N GLU A 89 22.32 8.80 -8.42
CA GLU A 89 23.54 9.60 -8.49
C GLU A 89 24.69 8.96 -7.70
N THR A 90 24.42 8.44 -6.50
CA THR A 90 25.41 7.74 -5.65
C THR A 90 25.67 6.29 -6.05
N ARG A 91 25.16 5.85 -7.22
CA ARG A 91 25.28 4.48 -7.75
C ARG A 91 24.66 3.39 -6.87
N GLN A 92 23.83 3.74 -5.89
CA GLN A 92 23.03 2.82 -5.07
C GLN A 92 21.70 2.46 -5.76
N ARG A 93 21.80 1.98 -7.01
CA ARG A 93 20.69 1.76 -7.95
C ARG A 93 19.82 0.52 -7.65
N LYS A 94 19.41 0.38 -6.39
CA LYS A 94 18.53 -0.68 -5.89
C LYS A 94 17.36 -0.09 -5.12
N CYS A 95 16.17 -0.67 -5.32
CA CYS A 95 14.95 -0.29 -4.64
C CYS A 95 15.12 -0.38 -3.11
N PRO A 96 14.81 0.68 -2.35
CA PRO A 96 14.91 0.67 -0.88
C PRO A 96 14.06 -0.41 -0.20
N LYS A 97 13.00 -0.90 -0.85
CA LYS A 97 12.02 -1.82 -0.26
C LYS A 97 12.24 -3.29 -0.65
N CYS A 98 12.53 -3.58 -1.91
CA CYS A 98 12.69 -4.96 -2.40
C CYS A 98 14.04 -5.25 -3.04
N ASN A 99 14.98 -4.30 -3.02
CA ASN A 99 16.33 -4.43 -3.54
C ASN A 99 16.43 -4.68 -5.07
N ALA A 100 15.32 -4.61 -5.81
CA ALA A 100 15.30 -4.69 -7.26
C ALA A 100 16.19 -3.60 -7.89
N ALA A 101 17.01 -3.95 -8.87
CA ALA A 101 17.85 -3.00 -9.59
C ALA A 101 17.00 -2.07 -10.48
N PHE A 102 17.42 -0.81 -10.64
CA PHE A 102 16.75 0.16 -11.51
C PHE A 102 17.74 1.08 -12.23
N GLY A 103 17.45 1.42 -13.49
CA GLY A 103 18.24 2.31 -14.34
C GLY A 103 17.72 3.75 -14.41
N ALA A 104 18.26 4.53 -15.36
CA ALA A 104 17.89 5.93 -15.58
C ALA A 104 16.42 6.12 -15.97
N ASN A 105 15.89 5.17 -16.75
CA ASN A 105 14.53 5.20 -17.29
C ASN A 105 13.54 4.41 -16.43
N ASP A 106 13.95 3.97 -15.24
CA ASP A 106 13.14 3.09 -14.40
C ASP A 106 12.54 3.81 -13.18
N TYR A 107 12.70 5.14 -13.09
CA TYR A 107 12.07 5.96 -12.06
C TYR A 107 11.47 7.23 -12.66
N HIS A 108 10.23 7.51 -12.32
CA HIS A 108 9.48 8.66 -12.85
C HIS A 108 8.74 9.39 -11.76
N ARG A 109 8.48 10.69 -12.00
CA ARG A 109 7.59 11.47 -11.15
C ARG A 109 6.16 10.93 -11.25
N LEU A 110 5.45 11.00 -10.13
CA LEU A 110 4.02 10.79 -10.06
C LEU A 110 3.40 11.93 -9.24
N TYR A 111 2.14 12.21 -9.53
CA TYR A 111 1.39 13.23 -8.82
C TYR A 111 0.17 12.58 -8.17
N LEU A 112 0.14 12.58 -6.84
CA LEU A 112 -1.04 12.16 -6.08
C LEU A 112 -1.90 13.40 -5.87
N SER A 113 -3.10 13.42 -6.47
CA SER A 113 -4.09 14.45 -6.17
C SER A 113 -4.61 14.26 -4.74
N THR A 114 -4.61 15.35 -3.98
CA THR A 114 -5.31 15.44 -2.69
C THR A 114 -6.65 16.11 -2.87
#